data_AF-A0A6P0XVL4-F1
#
_entry.id   AF-A0A6P0XVL4-F1
#
_cell.length_a   1.000
_cell.length_b   1.000
_cell.length_c   1.000
_cell.angle_alpha   90.00
_cell.angle_beta   90.00
_cell.angle_gamma   90.00
#
_symmetry.space_group_name_H-M   'P 1'
#
loop_
_entity.id
_entity.type
_entity.pdbx_description
1 polymer ?
#
loop_
_entity_poly.entity_id
_entity_poly.type
_entity_poly.pdbx_seq_one_letter_code
_entity_poly.pdbx_strand_id
1 'polypeptide(L)' 'QKRGLGTILTKHLIQQSTKPLYLECLGKKLESFYSNFGFIPISLAELPQSLKFKFGISQLARKIFKVPVIIMQYQGNK' A
#
# COMPACT_ATOMS: atom_id res chain seq x y z
N GLN A 1 2.48 10.63 -17.62
CA GLN A 1 1.51 11.33 -16.74
C GLN A 1 2.25 12.43 -16.01
N LYS A 2 1.89 13.72 -16.18
CA LYS A 2 2.79 14.87 -15.90
C LYS A 2 2.20 15.97 -14.99
N ARG A 3 1.42 15.65 -13.95
CA ARG A 3 0.90 16.70 -13.03
C ARG A 3 0.93 16.35 -11.53
N GLY A 4 1.66 15.32 -11.13
CA GLY A 4 1.81 14.97 -9.70
C GLY A 4 0.51 14.56 -9.00
N LEU A 5 -0.55 14.21 -9.74
CA LEU A 5 -1.86 13.87 -9.18
C LEU A 5 -1.77 12.78 -8.11
N GLY A 6 -0.98 11.72 -8.36
CA GLY A 6 -0.74 10.67 -7.37
C GLY A 6 -0.14 11.22 -6.07
N THR A 7 0.86 12.09 -6.16
CA THR A 7 1.47 12.75 -5.00
C THR A 7 0.45 13.59 -4.21
N ILE A 8 -0.38 14.38 -4.90
CA ILE A 8 -1.40 15.22 -4.26
C ILE A 8 -2.43 14.35 -3.56
N LEU A 9 -2.97 13.35 -4.24
CA LEU A 9 -3.96 12.44 -3.68
C LEU A 9 -3.40 11.64 -2.49
N THR A 10 -2.19 11.10 -2.61
CA THR A 10 -1.55 10.35 -1.52
C THR A 10 -1.36 11.23 -0.29
N LYS A 11 -0.83 12.45 -0.44
CA LYS A 11 -0.69 13.40 0.68
C LYS A 11 -2.04 13.73 1.31
N HIS A 12 -3.03 14.04 0.50
CA HIS A 12 -4.36 14.41 0.98
C HIS A 12 -5.02 13.26 1.78
N LEU A 13 -4.96 12.03 1.27
CA LEU A 13 -5.54 10.87 1.94
C LEU A 13 -4.79 10.51 3.24
N ILE A 14 -3.46 10.65 3.27
CA ILE A 14 -2.68 10.50 4.51
C ILE A 14 -3.17 11.51 5.55
N GLN A 15 -3.26 12.79 5.19
CA GLN A 15 -3.67 13.87 6.10
C GLN A 15 -5.08 13.69 6.66
N GLN A 16 -6.01 13.18 5.86
CA GLN A 16 -7.39 12.95 6.30
C GLN A 16 -7.59 11.65 7.07
N SER A 17 -6.63 10.74 7.04
CA SER A 17 -6.80 9.43 7.67
C SER A 17 -6.78 9.51 9.18
N THR A 18 -7.80 8.94 9.82
CA THR A 18 -7.88 8.78 11.28
C THR A 18 -7.61 7.34 11.72
N LYS A 19 -7.36 6.45 10.76
CA LYS A 19 -7.12 5.02 10.96
C LYS A 19 -5.81 4.62 10.29
N PRO A 20 -5.16 3.53 10.73
CA PRO A 20 -3.97 3.01 10.06
C PRO A 20 -4.22 2.75 8.57
N LEU A 21 -3.30 3.20 7.73
CA LEU A 21 -3.39 3.04 6.28
C LEU A 21 -2.55 1.87 5.80
N TYR A 22 -3.16 1.03 4.97
CA TYR A 22 -2.54 -0.12 4.31
C TYR A 22 -2.84 -0.06 2.82
N LEU A 23 -1.89 -0.48 1.99
CA LEU A 23 -2.09 -0.57 0.55
C LEU A 23 -1.44 -1.82 -0.05
N GLU A 24 -2.00 -2.22 -1.18
CA GLU A 24 -1.38 -3.19 -2.08
C GLU A 24 -0.65 -2.46 -3.18
N CYS A 25 0.63 -2.73 -3.28
CA CYS A 25 1.52 -2.04 -4.18
C CYS A 25 1.99 -2.99 -5.30
N LEU A 26 1.64 -2.69 -6.55
CA LEU A 26 2.03 -3.50 -7.70
C LEU A 26 3.45 -3.11 -8.17
N GLY A 27 4.42 -3.94 -7.85
CA GLY A 27 5.80 -3.83 -8.31
C GLY A 27 6.66 -2.73 -7.67
N LYS A 28 7.95 -2.78 -7.98
CA LYS A 28 9.01 -1.97 -7.36
C LYS A 28 8.88 -0.47 -7.59
N LYS A 29 8.33 -0.07 -8.74
CA LYS A 29 8.15 1.36 -9.07
C LYS A 29 7.15 2.03 -8.12
N LEU A 30 6.02 1.37 -7.86
CA LEU A 30 5.02 1.90 -6.93
C LEU A 30 5.51 1.79 -5.48
N GLU A 31 6.31 0.76 -5.14
CA GLU A 31 6.87 0.61 -3.79
C GLU A 31 7.74 1.83 -3.47
N SER A 32 8.66 2.13 -4.38
CA SER A 32 9.54 3.30 -4.27
C SER A 32 8.75 4.60 -4.20
N PHE A 33 7.67 4.73 -4.97
CA PHE A 33 6.80 5.91 -4.92
C PHE A 33 6.18 6.09 -3.53
N TYR A 34 5.56 5.04 -2.97
CA TYR A 34 4.89 5.12 -1.67
C TYR A 34 5.86 5.22 -0.49
N SER A 35 7.06 4.66 -0.60
CA SER A 35 8.11 4.82 0.42
C SER A 35 8.52 6.28 0.63
N ASN A 36 8.50 7.11 -0.41
CA ASN A 36 8.75 8.56 -0.28
C ASN A 36 7.70 9.29 0.58
N PHE A 37 6.56 8.66 0.86
CA PHE A 37 5.53 9.21 1.74
C PHE A 37 5.57 8.61 3.14
N GLY A 38 6.44 7.64 3.45
CA GLY A 38 6.50 6.97 4.76
C GLY A 38 5.71 5.66 4.83
N PHE A 39 5.37 5.06 3.69
CA PHE A 39 4.91 3.67 3.66
C PHE A 39 6.10 2.72 3.70
N ILE A 40 6.00 1.68 4.52
CA ILE A 40 6.99 0.60 4.58
C ILE A 40 6.37 -0.74 4.18
N PRO A 41 7.11 -1.64 3.53
CA PRO A 41 6.67 -3.02 3.29
C PRO A 41 6.42 -3.76 4.61
N ILE A 42 5.33 -4.53 4.68
CA ILE A 42 5.02 -5.42 5.81
C ILE A 42 4.66 -6.81 5.30
N SER A 43 4.79 -7.80 6.18
CA SER A 43 4.33 -9.17 5.93
C SER A 43 2.82 -9.30 6.12
N LEU A 44 2.22 -10.36 5.55
CA LEU A 44 0.81 -10.69 5.74
C LEU A 44 0.46 -10.98 7.22
N ALA A 45 1.43 -11.43 8.02
CA ALA A 45 1.25 -11.73 9.43
C ALA A 45 0.96 -10.47 10.26
N GLU A 46 1.52 -9.33 9.85
CA GLU A 46 1.40 -8.03 10.51
C GLU A 46 0.09 -7.29 10.17
N LEU A 47 -0.66 -7.79 9.19
CA LEU A 47 -1.97 -7.21 8.87
C LEU A 47 -2.99 -7.50 9.97
N PRO A 48 -3.86 -6.52 10.31
CA PRO A 48 -5.06 -6.77 11.11
C PRO A 48 -5.88 -7.93 10.54
N GLN A 49 -6.44 -8.76 11.41
CA GLN A 49 -7.16 -9.99 11.01
C GLN A 49 -8.28 -9.71 10.00
N SER A 50 -9.00 -8.59 10.15
CA SER A 50 -10.06 -8.15 9.22
C SER A 50 -9.55 -7.84 7.81
N LEU A 51 -8.28 -7.45 7.67
CA LEU A 51 -7.65 -7.15 6.39
C LEU A 51 -7.01 -8.39 5.76
N LYS A 52 -6.61 -9.40 6.54
CA LYS A 52 -6.04 -10.64 5.98
C LYS A 52 -6.95 -11.31 4.94
N PHE A 53 -8.27 -11.28 5.14
CA PHE A 53 -9.21 -11.86 4.17
C PHE A 53 -9.26 -11.08 2.86
N LYS A 54 -9.35 -9.74 2.93
CA LYS A 54 -9.37 -8.87 1.75
C LYS A 54 -8.05 -8.92 0.96
N PHE A 55 -6.92 -8.94 1.66
CA PHE A 55 -5.58 -9.01 1.07
C PHE A 55 -5.15 -10.45 0.72
N GLY A 56 -5.85 -11.48 1.20
CA GLY A 56 -5.64 -12.88 0.82
C GLY A 56 -6.26 -13.21 -0.55
N ILE A 57 -7.43 -12.63 -0.86
CA ILE A 57 -8.10 -12.81 -2.16
C ILE A 57 -7.29 -12.18 -3.29
N SER A 58 -6.72 -11.00 -3.05
CA SER A 58 -5.81 -10.37 -4.01
C SER A 58 -4.53 -11.17 -4.22
N GLN A 59 -3.99 -11.84 -3.19
CA GLN A 59 -2.87 -12.76 -3.34
C GLN A 59 -3.17 -13.95 -4.26
N LEU A 60 -4.38 -14.50 -4.18
CA LEU A 60 -4.83 -15.58 -5.07
C LEU A 60 -4.95 -15.09 -6.52
N ALA A 61 -5.50 -13.89 -6.75
CA ALA A 61 -5.54 -13.29 -8.08
C ALA A 61 -4.13 -13.05 -8.67
N ARG A 62 -3.13 -12.70 -7.85
CA ARG A 62 -1.75 -12.45 -8.30
C ARG A 62 -1.04 -13.68 -8.86
N LYS A 63 -1.29 -14.87 -8.31
CA LYS A 63 -0.71 -16.12 -8.82
C LYS A 63 -1.10 -16.36 -10.28
N ILE A 64 -2.24 -15.80 -10.70
CA ILE A 64 -2.75 -15.83 -12.07
C ILE A 64 -2.10 -14.74 -12.94
N PHE A 65 -1.78 -13.55 -12.39
CA PHE A 65 -1.29 -12.39 -13.16
C PHE A 65 0.23 -12.13 -13.13
N LYS A 66 1.06 -12.92 -12.42
CA LYS A 66 2.55 -12.79 -12.35
C LYS A 66 3.09 -11.40 -11.95
N VAL A 67 2.29 -10.52 -11.37
CA VAL A 67 2.74 -9.21 -10.90
C VAL A 67 3.18 -9.32 -9.44
N PRO A 68 4.41 -8.90 -9.07
CA PRO A 68 4.83 -8.88 -7.68
C PRO A 68 4.04 -7.82 -6.94
N VAL A 69 3.43 -8.19 -5.82
CA VAL A 69 2.66 -7.23 -5.03
C VAL A 69 3.11 -7.25 -3.59
N ILE A 70 3.30 -6.03 -3.10
CA ILE A 70 3.91 -5.74 -1.82
C ILE A 70 2.83 -5.10 -0.97
N ILE A 71 2.64 -5.60 0.24
CA ILE A 71 1.73 -5.00 1.19
C ILE A 71 2.53 -3.93 1.91
N MET A 72 2.02 -2.71 1.97
CA MET A 72 2.68 -1.61 2.65
C MET A 72 1.77 -0.98 3.69
N GLN A 73 2.36 -0.55 4.80
CA GLN A 73 1.70 0.18 5.86
C GLN A 73 2.29 1.59 5.96
N TYR A 74 1.44 2.60 6.14
CA TYR A 74 1.91 3.95 6.45
C TYR A 74 2.41 4.02 7.89
N GLN A 75 3.63 4.52 8.08
CA GLN A 75 4.25 4.74 9.39
C GLN A 75 4.78 6.17 9.58
N GLY A 76 4.48 7.08 8.65
CA GLY A 76 4.92 8.48 8.75
C GLY A 76 4.34 9.15 10.00
N ASN A 77 5.24 9.55 10.91
CA ASN A 77 5.08 10.24 12.19
C ASN A 77 3.76 10.04 12.98
N LYS A 78 3.89 9.43 14.17
CA LYS A 78 3.09 9.81 15.33
C LYS A 78 3.21 11.31 15.61
#